data_AF-A0A9E4R8E5-F1
#
_entry.id   AF-A0A9E4R8E5-F1
#
_cell.length_a   1.000
_cell.length_b   1.000
_cell.length_c   1.000
_cell.angle_alpha   90.00
_cell.angle_beta   90.00
_cell.angle_gamma   90.00
#
_symmetry.space_group_name_H-M   'P 1'
#
loop_
_entity.id
_entity.type
_entity.pdbx_description
1 polymer ?
#
loop_
_entity_poly.entity_id
_entity_poly.type
_entity_poly.pdbx_seq_one_letter_code
_entity_poly.pdbx_strand_id
1 'polypeptide(L)'
;MNPKTLGQLIREAVQIYREKALPLIGIVAMAQIPLILLDSLISANELEFTELGLSTIIGLAQYVVLAILTAFAVILMYGAFVHAISRHVEGSEINVVRAYEVAWQKLRPLGGTGFLTALAILGMALTVIGIPLAVYFAVKWAFAVPVVMLENSGPRDSIKRSSYLVKGKWLRVAGVMGLFGITWVLIGGLLSGVAGLSIELALGLVTDNQPLIAQTVGIVGGLAWVAVTPLFLIGLTLVYWDLRVRKEGVDRETIAGELDFIPTEDLGPGFELAANDSSDELVEAMDGAPGRATNRFTRKKRRQELELRIRRSLSGRRSWIAVAAVAAVLIVGYYGILTARYLQASDEREALNTEITRISRLLRRPSVQASRLELQLNPKLSELEELREAFTYPNSDFLVGILSQTASEIPVELTSIAIGSTKPTGEGAIRYQAQPMTITLKGSTQQIYRFIDSLHQKVIVTSISNLRMGNVSGEAASAQVGLEFLLDPQQVFDAN
;
A
#
# COMPACT_ATOMS: atom_id res chain seq x y z
N MET A 1 -6.68 40.61 -25.48
CA MET A 1 -5.57 40.15 -24.59
C MET A 1 -4.29 40.22 -25.40
N ASN A 2 -3.15 40.66 -24.84
CA ASN A 2 -1.88 40.65 -25.56
C ASN A 2 -1.20 39.27 -25.48
N PRO A 3 -0.44 38.86 -26.53
CA PRO A 3 0.34 37.63 -26.52
C PRO A 3 1.34 37.62 -25.34
N LYS A 4 1.27 36.60 -24.47
CA LYS A 4 2.00 36.59 -23.20
C LYS A 4 3.38 35.95 -23.34
N THR A 5 4.36 36.46 -22.58
CA THR A 5 5.67 35.82 -22.43
C THR A 5 5.60 34.71 -21.36
N LEU A 6 6.59 33.82 -21.34
CA LEU A 6 6.65 32.72 -20.36
C LEU A 6 6.62 33.23 -18.92
N GLY A 7 7.39 34.27 -18.60
CA GLY A 7 7.41 34.86 -17.26
C GLY A 7 6.09 35.51 -16.86
N GLN A 8 5.33 36.05 -17.83
CA GLN A 8 3.98 36.57 -17.57
C GLN A 8 2.99 35.44 -17.28
N LEU A 9 3.04 34.34 -18.04
CA LEU A 9 2.19 33.16 -17.81
C LEU A 9 2.40 32.58 -16.41
N ILE A 10 3.66 32.45 -15.97
CA ILE A 10 3.99 31.93 -14.65
C ILE A 10 3.50 32.88 -13.55
N ARG A 11 3.78 34.18 -13.67
CA ARG A 11 3.37 35.19 -12.69
C ARG A 11 1.85 35.22 -12.54
N GLU A 12 1.14 35.18 -13.65
CA GLU A 12 -0.32 35.16 -13.67
C GLU A 12 -0.88 33.85 -13.11
N ALA A 13 -0.29 32.70 -13.44
CA ALA A 13 -0.72 31.43 -12.87
C ALA A 13 -0.59 31.40 -11.34
N VAL A 14 0.54 31.91 -10.81
CA VAL A 14 0.76 32.02 -9.37
C VAL A 14 -0.18 33.04 -8.75
N GLN A 15 -0.44 34.17 -9.41
CA GLN A 15 -1.37 35.19 -8.92
C GLN A 15 -2.79 34.64 -8.81
N ILE A 16 -3.31 34.02 -9.88
CA ILE A 16 -4.64 33.39 -9.91
C ILE A 16 -4.73 32.32 -8.81
N TYR A 17 -3.69 31.49 -8.68
CA TYR A 17 -3.66 30.46 -7.64
C TYR A 17 -3.72 31.08 -6.24
N ARG A 18 -2.98 32.17 -5.96
CA ARG A 18 -3.00 32.84 -4.66
C ARG A 18 -4.33 33.54 -4.36
N GLU A 19 -4.96 34.15 -5.36
CA GLU A 19 -6.22 34.87 -5.20
C GLU A 19 -7.41 33.92 -5.03
N LYS A 20 -7.38 32.75 -5.68
CA LYS A 20 -8.51 31.81 -5.75
C LYS A 20 -8.12 30.38 -5.36
N ALA A 21 -7.17 30.20 -4.44
CA ALA A 21 -6.67 28.89 -4.02
C ALA A 21 -7.79 27.95 -3.58
N LEU A 22 -8.65 28.40 -2.66
CA LEU A 22 -9.71 27.57 -2.07
C LEU A 22 -10.67 26.96 -3.09
N PRO A 23 -11.34 27.73 -3.98
CA PRO A 23 -12.24 27.12 -4.96
C PRO A 23 -11.50 26.24 -5.98
N LEU A 24 -10.26 26.58 -6.35
CA LEU A 24 -9.49 25.79 -7.31
C LEU A 24 -9.01 24.46 -6.71
N ILE A 25 -8.53 24.47 -5.46
CA ILE A 25 -8.23 23.26 -4.69
C ILE A 25 -9.52 22.47 -4.48
N GLY A 26 -10.64 23.12 -4.19
CA GLY A 26 -11.95 22.48 -4.03
C GLY A 26 -12.38 21.68 -5.27
N ILE A 27 -12.11 22.20 -6.48
CA ILE A 27 -12.36 21.46 -7.72
C ILE A 27 -11.51 20.19 -7.77
N VAL A 28 -10.19 20.29 -7.54
CA VAL A 28 -9.30 19.12 -7.59
C VAL A 28 -9.63 18.12 -6.48
N ALA A 29 -9.83 18.61 -5.25
CA ALA A 29 -10.13 17.81 -4.07
C ALA A 29 -11.41 16.99 -4.24
N MET A 30 -12.46 17.57 -4.82
CA MET A 30 -13.74 16.90 -5.05
C MET A 30 -13.61 15.68 -5.97
N ALA A 31 -12.67 15.68 -6.92
CA ALA A 31 -12.39 14.53 -7.78
C ALA A 31 -11.36 13.57 -7.17
N GLN A 32 -10.27 14.10 -6.61
CA GLN A 32 -9.11 13.30 -6.23
C GLN A 32 -9.24 12.65 -4.85
N ILE A 33 -9.87 13.30 -3.85
CA ILE A 33 -9.97 12.71 -2.49
C ILE A 33 -10.71 11.36 -2.50
N PRO A 34 -11.89 11.22 -3.16
CA PRO A 34 -12.55 9.92 -3.24
C PRO A 34 -11.69 8.84 -3.90
N LEU A 35 -10.87 9.20 -4.90
CA LEU A 35 -9.97 8.27 -5.57
C LEU A 35 -8.79 7.88 -4.71
N ILE A 36 -8.19 8.82 -3.98
CA ILE A 36 -7.09 8.56 -3.04
C ILE A 36 -7.56 7.60 -1.95
N LEU A 37 -8.77 7.81 -1.42
CA LEU A 37 -9.35 6.91 -0.42
C LEU A 37 -9.65 5.52 -1.01
N LEU A 38 -10.18 5.46 -2.23
CA LEU A 38 -10.47 4.20 -2.90
C LEU A 38 -9.19 3.41 -3.23
N ASP A 39 -8.15 4.10 -3.70
CA ASP A 39 -6.82 3.53 -3.94
C ASP A 39 -6.25 2.98 -2.63
N SER A 40 -6.28 3.76 -1.54
CA SER A 40 -5.85 3.30 -0.21
C SER A 40 -6.62 2.05 0.26
N LEU A 41 -7.92 1.97 0.00
CA LEU A 41 -8.71 0.78 0.34
C LEU A 41 -8.33 -0.43 -0.51
N ILE A 42 -8.04 -0.25 -1.80
CA ILE A 42 -7.61 -1.34 -2.68
C ILE A 42 -6.24 -1.86 -2.23
N SER A 43 -5.28 -0.95 -1.99
CA SER A 43 -3.93 -1.28 -1.53
C SER A 43 -3.91 -1.96 -0.17
N ALA A 44 -4.83 -1.60 0.73
CA ALA A 44 -5.00 -2.28 2.03
C ALA A 44 -5.42 -3.75 1.91
N ASN A 45 -5.99 -4.13 0.76
CA ASN A 45 -6.51 -5.46 0.48
C ASN A 45 -5.70 -6.17 -0.62
N GLU A 46 -4.47 -5.71 -0.90
CA GLU A 46 -3.56 -6.40 -1.82
C GLU A 46 -3.33 -7.82 -1.32
N LEU A 47 -3.70 -8.79 -2.16
CA LEU A 47 -3.31 -10.18 -2.01
C LEU A 47 -1.92 -10.30 -2.64
N GLU A 48 -0.96 -10.90 -1.96
CA GLU A 48 0.32 -11.23 -2.58
C GLU A 48 0.05 -12.05 -3.86
N PHE A 49 0.45 -11.51 -5.01
CA PHE A 49 0.24 -12.11 -6.33
C PHE A 49 1.26 -13.24 -6.55
N THR A 50 1.18 -14.29 -5.74
CA THR A 50 2.13 -15.40 -5.80
C THR A 50 1.74 -16.50 -6.79
N GLU A 51 0.45 -16.60 -7.18
CA GLU A 51 0.00 -17.59 -8.18
C GLU A 51 -0.96 -17.03 -9.25
N LEU A 52 -0.90 -17.59 -10.46
CA LEU A 52 -1.84 -17.33 -11.57
C LEU A 52 -3.21 -17.98 -11.26
N GLY A 53 -3.98 -17.36 -10.37
CA GLY A 53 -5.31 -17.83 -9.94
C GLY A 53 -6.41 -16.76 -9.99
N LEU A 54 -7.59 -17.11 -9.46
CA LEU A 54 -8.77 -16.23 -9.42
C LEU A 54 -8.50 -14.92 -8.65
N SER A 55 -7.67 -14.95 -7.61
CA SER A 55 -7.22 -13.78 -6.83
C SER A 55 -6.51 -12.75 -7.70
N THR A 56 -5.64 -13.20 -8.62
CA THR A 56 -4.93 -12.34 -9.58
C THR A 56 -5.90 -11.67 -10.56
N ILE A 57 -6.89 -12.41 -11.07
CA ILE A 57 -7.94 -11.85 -11.95
C ILE A 57 -8.75 -10.78 -11.21
N ILE A 58 -9.14 -11.05 -9.95
CA ILE A 58 -9.88 -10.09 -9.13
C ILE A 58 -9.05 -8.84 -8.84
N GLY A 59 -7.77 -8.98 -8.50
CA GLY A 59 -6.87 -7.85 -8.29
C GLY A 59 -6.72 -6.98 -9.54
N LEU A 60 -6.47 -7.59 -10.70
CA LEU A 60 -6.40 -6.88 -11.98
C LEU A 60 -7.72 -6.16 -12.31
N ALA A 61 -8.86 -6.81 -12.08
CA ALA A 61 -10.16 -6.19 -12.30
C ALA A 61 -10.37 -4.95 -11.41
N GLN A 62 -9.92 -4.97 -10.16
CA GLN A 62 -10.00 -3.82 -9.26
C GLN A 62 -9.15 -2.64 -9.76
N TYR A 63 -7.89 -2.86 -10.17
CA TYR A 63 -7.07 -1.79 -10.72
C TYR A 63 -7.62 -1.26 -12.05
N VAL A 64 -8.20 -2.11 -12.89
CA VAL A 64 -8.88 -1.67 -14.12
C VAL A 64 -10.07 -0.78 -13.78
N VAL A 65 -10.91 -1.17 -12.82
CA VAL A 65 -12.03 -0.34 -12.35
C VAL A 65 -11.53 1.00 -11.79
N LEU A 66 -10.50 0.98 -10.95
CA LEU A 66 -9.89 2.19 -10.39
C LEU A 66 -9.34 3.09 -11.51
N ALA A 67 -8.64 2.53 -12.50
CA ALA A 67 -8.10 3.28 -13.63
C ALA A 67 -9.21 3.96 -14.45
N ILE A 68 -10.33 3.28 -14.68
CA ILE A 68 -11.50 3.84 -15.38
C ILE A 68 -12.11 4.98 -14.56
N LEU A 69 -12.28 4.80 -13.24
CA LEU A 69 -12.79 5.83 -12.34
C LEU A 69 -11.87 7.05 -12.30
N THR A 70 -10.56 6.82 -12.24
CA THR A 70 -9.55 7.88 -12.27
C THR A 70 -9.59 8.65 -13.59
N ALA A 71 -9.62 7.96 -14.74
CA ALA A 71 -9.73 8.60 -16.04
C ALA A 71 -11.01 9.46 -16.15
N PHE A 72 -12.13 8.93 -15.67
CA PHE A 72 -13.41 9.62 -15.63
C PHE A 72 -13.41 10.85 -14.71
N ALA A 73 -12.84 10.74 -13.51
CA ALA A 73 -12.75 11.86 -12.59
C ALA A 73 -11.81 12.94 -13.12
N VAL A 74 -10.66 12.56 -13.69
CA VAL A 74 -9.67 13.49 -14.26
C VAL A 74 -10.28 14.29 -15.41
N ILE A 75 -11.08 13.66 -16.28
CA ILE A 75 -11.67 14.37 -17.42
C ILE A 75 -12.75 15.36 -16.98
N LEU A 76 -13.59 14.98 -16.00
CA LEU A 76 -14.58 15.87 -15.42
C LEU A 76 -13.93 17.00 -14.64
N MET A 77 -12.92 16.70 -13.84
CA MET A 77 -12.11 17.67 -13.10
C MET A 77 -11.48 18.67 -14.05
N TYR A 78 -10.86 18.21 -15.14
CA TYR A 78 -10.23 19.11 -16.11
C TYR A 78 -11.27 20.00 -16.82
N GLY A 79 -12.42 19.44 -17.20
CA GLY A 79 -13.53 20.21 -17.76
C GLY A 79 -14.05 21.28 -16.79
N ALA A 80 -14.29 20.90 -15.53
CA ALA A 80 -14.72 21.82 -14.48
C ALA A 80 -13.68 22.93 -14.24
N PHE A 81 -12.40 22.57 -14.24
CA PHE A 81 -11.30 23.51 -14.06
C PHE A 81 -11.25 24.56 -15.18
N VAL A 82 -11.38 24.13 -16.45
CA VAL A 82 -11.44 25.07 -17.59
C VAL A 82 -12.61 26.03 -17.43
N HIS A 83 -13.79 25.55 -17.03
CA HIS A 83 -14.95 26.42 -16.79
C HIS A 83 -14.70 27.42 -15.66
N ALA A 84 -14.10 26.97 -14.55
CA ALA A 84 -13.77 27.81 -13.41
C ALA A 84 -12.79 28.94 -13.77
N ILE A 85 -11.75 28.64 -14.55
CA ILE A 85 -10.80 29.65 -15.01
C ILE A 85 -11.44 30.61 -16.01
N SER A 86 -12.33 30.14 -16.90
CA SER A 86 -13.11 31.04 -17.78
C SER A 86 -13.91 32.05 -16.96
N ARG A 87 -14.65 31.58 -15.95
CA ARG A 87 -15.43 32.44 -15.04
C ARG A 87 -14.57 33.47 -14.32
N HIS A 88 -13.38 33.07 -13.89
CA HIS A 88 -12.45 34.00 -13.26
C HIS A 88 -11.97 35.09 -14.22
N VAL A 89 -11.66 34.74 -15.47
CA VAL A 89 -11.29 35.71 -16.52
C VAL A 89 -12.44 36.67 -16.83
N GLU A 90 -13.69 36.22 -16.71
CA GLU A 90 -14.92 37.02 -16.82
C GLU A 90 -15.19 37.90 -15.58
N GLY A 91 -14.36 37.83 -14.54
CA GLY A 91 -14.57 38.56 -13.27
C GLY A 91 -15.66 37.97 -12.37
N SER A 92 -16.21 36.80 -12.73
CA SER A 92 -17.21 36.09 -11.93
C SER A 92 -16.57 35.31 -10.77
N GLU A 93 -17.37 35.02 -9.75
CA GLU A 93 -16.96 34.11 -8.68
C GLU A 93 -16.87 32.66 -9.16
N ILE A 94 -15.90 31.92 -8.62
CA ILE A 94 -15.71 30.49 -8.93
C ILE A 94 -16.58 29.66 -7.98
N ASN A 95 -17.57 28.97 -8.54
CA ASN A 95 -18.37 27.99 -7.82
C ASN A 95 -18.01 26.56 -8.24
N VAL A 96 -17.53 25.75 -7.28
CA VAL A 96 -17.07 24.37 -7.51
C VAL A 96 -18.18 23.47 -8.04
N VAL A 97 -19.37 23.55 -7.45
CA VAL A 97 -20.51 22.69 -7.81
C VAL A 97 -20.97 23.00 -9.24
N ARG A 98 -21.10 24.29 -9.56
CA ARG A 98 -21.51 24.73 -10.91
C ARG A 98 -20.49 24.36 -11.98
N ALA A 99 -19.19 24.41 -11.64
CA ALA A 99 -18.14 23.98 -12.56
C ALA A 99 -18.27 22.49 -12.94
N TYR A 100 -18.54 21.62 -11.95
CA TYR A 100 -18.81 20.21 -12.21
C TYR A 100 -20.13 19.96 -12.92
N GLU A 101 -21.17 20.75 -12.65
CA GLU A 101 -22.44 20.65 -13.36
C GLU A 101 -22.28 20.90 -14.86
N VAL A 102 -21.53 21.95 -15.24
CA VAL A 102 -21.25 22.26 -16.65
C VAL A 102 -20.39 21.17 -17.30
N ALA A 103 -19.37 20.66 -16.60
CA ALA A 103 -18.56 19.54 -17.10
C ALA A 103 -19.41 18.27 -17.30
N TRP A 104 -20.34 17.99 -16.38
CA TRP A 104 -21.24 16.85 -16.46
C TRP A 104 -22.21 16.93 -17.65
N GLN A 105 -22.74 18.12 -17.94
CA GLN A 105 -23.58 18.34 -19.12
C GLN A 105 -22.83 18.05 -20.43
N LYS A 106 -21.50 18.17 -20.41
CA LYS A 106 -20.60 17.87 -21.53
C LYS A 106 -19.91 16.51 -21.42
N LEU A 107 -20.44 15.60 -20.59
CA LEU A 107 -19.79 14.31 -20.34
C LEU A 107 -19.61 13.46 -21.60
N ARG A 108 -20.58 13.46 -22.52
CA ARG A 108 -20.50 12.68 -23.77
C ARG A 108 -19.35 13.14 -24.68
N PRO A 109 -19.24 14.44 -25.05
CA PRO A 109 -18.11 14.89 -25.86
C PRO A 109 -16.78 14.87 -25.10
N LEU A 110 -16.77 15.13 -23.78
CA LEU A 110 -15.55 15.00 -22.97
C LEU A 110 -15.05 13.56 -22.95
N GLY A 111 -15.90 12.61 -22.55
CA GLY A 111 -15.57 11.19 -22.49
C GLY A 111 -15.13 10.63 -23.84
N GLY A 112 -15.82 10.99 -24.93
CA GLY A 112 -15.39 10.61 -26.28
C GLY A 112 -14.03 11.19 -26.66
N THR A 113 -13.75 12.45 -26.30
CA THR A 113 -12.45 13.09 -26.55
C THR A 113 -11.34 12.37 -25.78
N GLY A 114 -11.54 12.18 -24.48
CA GLY A 114 -10.57 11.50 -23.62
C GLY A 114 -10.32 10.06 -24.01
N PHE A 115 -11.37 9.32 -24.36
CA PHE A 115 -11.23 7.94 -24.81
C PHE A 115 -10.39 7.85 -26.09
N LEU A 116 -10.67 8.69 -27.09
CA LEU A 116 -9.93 8.70 -28.35
C LEU A 116 -8.47 9.11 -28.16
N THR A 117 -8.21 10.15 -27.36
CA THR A 117 -6.82 10.59 -27.10
C THR A 117 -6.06 9.57 -26.26
N ALA A 118 -6.67 9.01 -25.21
CA ALA A 118 -6.04 7.99 -24.37
C ALA A 118 -5.73 6.72 -25.18
N LEU A 119 -6.70 6.20 -25.95
CA LEU A 119 -6.50 5.02 -26.77
C LEU A 119 -5.35 5.20 -27.78
N ALA A 120 -5.28 6.36 -28.44
CA ALA A 120 -4.23 6.63 -29.40
C ALA A 120 -2.85 6.84 -28.74
N ILE A 121 -2.78 7.57 -27.61
CA ILE A 121 -1.52 7.77 -26.87
C ILE A 121 -1.02 6.44 -26.30
N LEU A 122 -1.90 5.65 -25.67
CA LEU A 122 -1.55 4.34 -25.10
C LEU A 122 -1.08 3.41 -26.21
N GLY A 123 -1.80 3.32 -27.33
CA GLY A 123 -1.41 2.50 -28.46
C GLY A 123 -0.03 2.84 -29.03
N MET A 124 0.34 4.13 -29.04
CA MET A 124 1.68 4.57 -29.43
C MET A 124 2.73 4.25 -28.34
N ALA A 125 2.40 4.48 -27.07
CA ALA A 125 3.32 4.28 -25.94
C ALA A 125 3.69 2.81 -25.69
N LEU A 126 2.95 1.84 -26.26
CA LEU A 126 3.26 0.41 -26.16
C LEU A 126 4.61 0.02 -26.78
N THR A 127 5.15 0.82 -27.71
CA THR A 127 6.42 0.55 -28.37
C THR A 127 7.45 1.63 -28.02
N VAL A 128 8.72 1.25 -27.85
CA VAL A 128 9.80 2.22 -27.57
C VAL A 128 9.89 3.31 -28.65
N ILE A 129 9.68 2.92 -29.92
CA ILE A 129 9.66 3.84 -31.07
C ILE A 129 8.42 4.75 -31.05
N GLY A 130 7.31 4.27 -30.49
CA GLY A 130 6.07 5.04 -30.39
C GLY A 130 6.03 6.00 -29.21
N ILE A 131 6.92 5.90 -28.21
CA ILE A 131 7.01 6.86 -27.10
C ILE A 131 7.24 8.31 -27.58
N PRO A 132 8.23 8.61 -28.45
CA PRO A 132 8.38 9.95 -29.03
C PRO A 132 7.12 10.44 -29.77
N LEU A 133 6.41 9.53 -30.46
CA LEU A 133 5.18 9.84 -31.17
C LEU A 133 4.03 10.15 -30.19
N ALA A 134 3.94 9.40 -29.10
CA ALA A 134 2.99 9.61 -28.01
C ALA A 134 3.19 11.00 -27.38
N VAL A 135 4.44 11.39 -27.10
CA VAL A 135 4.77 12.73 -26.58
C VAL A 135 4.38 13.82 -27.60
N TYR A 136 4.69 13.62 -28.88
CA TYR A 136 4.32 14.55 -29.94
C TYR A 136 2.81 14.82 -30.00
N PHE A 137 2.00 13.75 -29.96
CA PHE A 137 0.55 13.85 -30.00
C PHE A 137 -0.07 14.31 -28.67
N ALA A 138 0.52 13.95 -27.53
CA ALA A 138 0.09 14.46 -26.23
C ALA A 138 0.13 15.99 -26.19
N VAL A 139 1.21 16.61 -26.68
CA VAL A 139 1.30 18.07 -26.79
C VAL A 139 0.28 18.63 -27.79
N LYS A 140 0.06 17.96 -28.94
CA LYS A 140 -0.95 18.39 -29.92
C LYS A 140 -2.38 18.31 -29.39
N TRP A 141 -2.69 17.37 -28.52
CA TRP A 141 -4.04 17.10 -28.02
C TRP A 141 -4.29 17.63 -26.61
N ALA A 142 -3.30 18.27 -26.00
CA ALA A 142 -3.37 18.86 -24.66
C ALA A 142 -4.56 19.80 -24.47
N PHE A 143 -4.98 20.49 -25.53
CA PHE A 143 -6.04 21.49 -25.49
C PHE A 143 -7.40 20.97 -25.99
N ALA A 144 -7.54 19.65 -26.22
CA ALA A 144 -8.80 19.10 -26.71
C ALA A 144 -9.95 19.27 -25.70
N VAL A 145 -9.68 19.13 -24.40
CA VAL A 145 -10.69 19.37 -23.35
C VAL A 145 -11.10 20.85 -23.26
N PRO A 146 -10.17 21.83 -23.24
CA PRO A 146 -10.53 23.24 -23.39
C PRO A 146 -11.41 23.55 -24.59
N VAL A 147 -11.12 22.95 -25.75
CA VAL A 147 -11.94 23.12 -26.96
C VAL A 147 -13.36 22.56 -26.78
N VAL A 148 -13.53 21.38 -26.18
CA VAL A 148 -14.88 20.84 -25.88
C VAL A 148 -15.65 21.78 -24.94
N MET A 149 -14.97 22.27 -23.89
CA MET A 149 -15.59 23.09 -22.86
C MET A 149 -15.96 24.49 -23.37
N LEU A 150 -15.12 25.11 -24.17
CA LEU A 150 -15.25 26.52 -24.58
C LEU A 150 -15.81 26.68 -25.99
N GLU A 151 -15.56 25.74 -26.90
CA GLU A 151 -15.99 25.81 -28.31
C GLU A 151 -17.13 24.81 -28.63
N ASN A 152 -17.73 24.16 -27.62
CA ASN A 152 -18.85 23.21 -27.77
C ASN A 152 -18.62 22.11 -28.83
N SER A 153 -17.36 21.74 -29.08
CA SER A 153 -16.99 20.84 -30.16
C SER A 153 -17.16 19.36 -29.80
N GLY A 154 -17.45 18.54 -30.82
CA GLY A 154 -17.47 17.08 -30.69
C GLY A 154 -16.07 16.46 -30.57
N PRO A 155 -15.95 15.16 -30.24
CA PRO A 155 -14.68 14.53 -29.92
C PRO A 155 -13.58 14.59 -30.98
N ARG A 156 -13.93 14.36 -32.25
CA ARG A 156 -12.95 14.36 -33.34
C ARG A 156 -12.57 15.79 -33.71
N ASP A 157 -13.54 16.70 -33.65
CA ASP A 157 -13.34 18.10 -34.01
C ASP A 157 -12.49 18.81 -32.96
N SER A 158 -12.69 18.50 -31.67
CA SER A 158 -11.86 19.04 -30.58
C SER A 158 -10.38 18.63 -30.70
N ILE A 159 -10.11 17.38 -31.08
CA ILE A 159 -8.74 16.88 -31.30
C ILE A 159 -8.09 17.54 -32.51
N LYS A 160 -8.82 17.67 -33.63
CA LYS A 160 -8.35 18.35 -34.84
C LYS A 160 -8.07 19.83 -34.56
N ARG A 161 -8.97 20.48 -33.83
CA ARG A 161 -8.88 21.87 -33.42
C ARG A 161 -7.71 22.13 -32.48
N SER A 162 -7.50 21.29 -31.47
CA SER A 162 -6.31 21.34 -30.60
C SER A 162 -5.02 21.21 -31.43
N SER A 163 -5.00 20.26 -32.38
CA SER A 163 -3.85 20.07 -33.27
C SER A 163 -3.61 21.30 -34.17
N TYR A 164 -4.69 21.94 -34.63
CA TYR A 164 -4.61 23.20 -35.36
C TYR A 164 -4.00 24.29 -34.48
N LEU A 165 -4.46 24.48 -33.23
CA LEU A 165 -3.93 25.51 -32.32
C LEU A 165 -2.43 25.37 -32.07
N VAL A 166 -1.93 24.13 -31.95
CA VAL A 166 -0.50 23.85 -31.68
C VAL A 166 0.38 23.94 -32.94
N LYS A 167 -0.20 23.79 -34.15
CA LYS A 167 0.54 23.75 -35.42
C LYS A 167 1.48 24.97 -35.59
N GLY A 168 2.75 24.73 -35.90
CA GLY A 168 3.76 25.79 -36.10
C GLY A 168 4.34 26.38 -34.82
N LYS A 169 3.85 26.00 -33.63
CA LYS A 169 4.36 26.46 -32.32
C LYS A 169 4.60 25.31 -31.34
N TRP A 170 4.72 24.08 -31.84
CA TRP A 170 4.81 22.87 -31.04
C TRP A 170 5.92 22.92 -29.99
N LEU A 171 7.15 23.32 -30.36
CA LEU A 171 8.29 23.41 -29.42
C LEU A 171 8.04 24.39 -28.28
N ARG A 172 7.38 25.52 -28.58
CA ARG A 172 7.02 26.50 -27.54
C ARG A 172 5.99 25.92 -26.59
N VAL A 173 4.95 25.29 -27.12
CA VAL A 173 3.90 24.65 -26.30
C VAL A 173 4.50 23.53 -25.45
N ALA A 174 5.30 22.65 -26.05
CA ALA A 174 5.99 21.56 -25.36
C ALA A 174 6.92 22.09 -24.26
N GLY A 175 7.69 23.15 -24.52
CA GLY A 175 8.57 23.77 -23.53
C GLY A 175 7.81 24.41 -22.36
N VAL A 176 6.70 25.13 -22.63
CA VAL A 176 5.88 25.72 -21.56
C VAL A 176 5.17 24.64 -20.75
N MET A 177 4.54 23.66 -21.41
CA MET A 177 3.90 22.53 -20.75
C MET A 177 4.91 21.70 -19.96
N GLY A 178 6.10 21.46 -20.52
CA GLY A 178 7.20 20.78 -19.87
C GLY A 178 7.67 21.52 -18.62
N LEU A 179 7.79 22.85 -18.67
CA LEU A 179 8.13 23.65 -17.50
C LEU A 179 7.06 23.53 -16.40
N PHE A 180 5.78 23.76 -16.72
CA PHE A 180 4.70 23.62 -15.73
C PHE A 180 4.61 22.18 -15.20
N GLY A 181 4.81 21.17 -16.05
CA GLY A 181 4.80 19.76 -15.67
C GLY A 181 5.98 19.39 -14.76
N ILE A 182 7.20 19.82 -15.09
CA ILE A 182 8.38 19.61 -14.25
C ILE A 182 8.20 20.32 -12.90
N THR A 183 7.75 21.57 -12.89
CA THR A 183 7.47 22.30 -11.65
C THR A 183 6.39 21.60 -10.82
N TRP A 184 5.33 21.09 -11.46
CA TRP A 184 4.27 20.32 -10.79
C TRP A 184 4.83 19.04 -10.15
N VAL A 185 5.65 18.27 -10.88
CA VAL A 185 6.29 17.05 -10.35
C VAL A 185 7.26 17.36 -9.22
N LEU A 186 8.10 18.39 -9.36
CA LEU A 186 9.09 18.75 -8.34
C LEU A 186 8.43 19.25 -7.05
N ILE A 187 7.44 20.16 -7.15
CA ILE A 187 6.74 20.68 -5.97
C ILE A 187 5.85 19.59 -5.35
N GLY A 188 5.08 18.87 -6.17
CA GLY A 188 4.21 17.78 -5.72
C GLY A 188 5.01 16.66 -5.07
N GLY A 189 6.09 16.21 -5.72
CA GLY A 189 6.98 15.18 -5.21
C GLY A 189 7.71 15.60 -3.94
N LEU A 190 8.19 16.85 -3.84
CA LEU A 190 8.81 17.35 -2.61
C LEU A 190 7.81 17.41 -1.46
N LEU A 191 6.62 17.98 -1.68
CA LEU A 191 5.60 18.08 -0.63
C LEU A 191 5.10 16.69 -0.21
N SER A 192 4.83 15.81 -1.18
CA SER A 192 4.42 14.43 -0.92
C SER A 192 5.52 13.65 -0.20
N GLY A 193 6.78 13.80 -0.59
CA GLY A 193 7.91 13.10 0.01
C GLY A 193 8.20 13.57 1.44
N VAL A 194 8.21 14.88 1.67
CA VAL A 194 8.38 15.45 3.03
C VAL A 194 7.22 15.04 3.93
N ALA A 195 5.98 15.15 3.46
CA ALA A 195 4.82 14.79 4.26
C ALA A 195 4.78 13.27 4.54
N GLY A 196 5.08 12.45 3.53
CA GLY A 196 5.18 11.00 3.66
C GLY A 196 6.24 10.58 4.68
N LEU A 197 7.47 11.07 4.52
CA LEU A 197 8.57 10.78 5.45
C LEU A 197 8.26 11.22 6.88
N SER A 198 7.61 12.38 7.04
CA SER A 198 7.21 12.90 8.36
C SER A 198 6.20 11.96 9.05
N ILE A 199 5.24 11.44 8.30
CA ILE A 199 4.23 10.48 8.80
C ILE A 199 4.86 9.12 9.08
N GLU A 200 5.72 8.64 8.20
CA GLU A 200 6.43 7.37 8.36
C GLU A 200 7.26 7.36 9.65
N LEU A 201 8.05 8.43 9.87
CA LEU A 201 8.83 8.57 11.09
C LEU A 201 7.93 8.71 12.34
N ALA A 202 6.88 9.52 12.27
CA ALA A 202 6.00 9.74 13.41
C ALA A 202 5.25 8.47 13.82
N LEU A 203 4.70 7.72 12.86
CA LEU A 203 3.94 6.50 13.13
C LEU A 203 4.85 5.31 13.41
N GLY A 204 6.02 5.21 12.77
CA GLY A 204 7.00 4.15 13.03
C GLY A 204 7.55 4.16 14.46
N LEU A 205 7.45 5.28 15.18
CA LEU A 205 7.78 5.36 16.62
C LEU A 205 6.65 4.86 17.54
N VAL A 206 5.43 4.74 17.02
CA VAL A 206 4.21 4.43 17.80
C VAL A 206 3.65 3.05 17.47
N THR A 207 3.84 2.56 16.25
CA THR A 207 3.28 1.28 15.78
C THR A 207 4.20 0.59 14.78
N ASP A 208 4.24 -0.74 14.85
CA ASP A 208 4.91 -1.60 13.85
C ASP A 208 3.97 -2.05 12.72
N ASN A 209 2.74 -1.51 12.67
CA ASN A 209 1.76 -1.86 11.65
C ASN A 209 2.11 -1.23 10.30
N GLN A 210 3.03 -1.87 9.56
CA GLN A 210 3.52 -1.40 8.26
C GLN A 210 2.40 -1.10 7.25
N PRO A 211 1.34 -1.93 7.10
CA PRO A 211 0.20 -1.61 6.25
C PRO A 211 -0.50 -0.29 6.60
N LEU A 212 -0.66 0.00 7.90
CA LEU A 212 -1.28 1.25 8.36
C LEU A 212 -0.40 2.47 8.05
N ILE A 213 0.92 2.34 8.26
CA ILE A 213 1.88 3.40 7.96
C ILE A 213 1.86 3.70 6.46
N ALA A 214 2.00 2.68 5.62
CA ALA A 214 2.03 2.82 4.16
C ALA A 214 0.74 3.48 3.61
N GLN A 215 -0.44 3.06 4.10
CA GLN A 215 -1.71 3.69 3.74
C GLN A 215 -1.77 5.16 4.13
N THR A 216 -1.35 5.49 5.35
CA THR A 216 -1.38 6.87 5.84
C THR A 216 -0.42 7.76 5.04
N VAL A 217 0.77 7.25 4.73
CA VAL A 217 1.75 7.91 3.86
C VAL A 217 1.17 8.16 2.46
N GLY A 218 0.51 7.16 1.87
CA GLY A 218 -0.14 7.27 0.56
C GLY A 218 -1.24 8.33 0.53
N ILE A 219 -2.13 8.34 1.54
CA ILE A 219 -3.20 9.34 1.66
C ILE A 219 -2.62 10.75 1.78
N VAL A 220 -1.67 10.95 2.69
CA VAL A 220 -1.06 12.27 2.94
C VAL A 220 -0.28 12.74 1.71
N GLY A 221 0.45 11.85 1.04
CA GLY A 221 1.12 12.14 -0.22
C GLY A 221 0.13 12.54 -1.32
N GLY A 222 -0.98 11.81 -1.47
CA GLY A 222 -2.06 12.13 -2.40
C GLY A 222 -2.67 13.52 -2.15
N LEU A 223 -2.89 13.88 -0.88
CA LEU A 223 -3.40 15.21 -0.52
C LEU A 223 -2.43 16.35 -0.89
N ALA A 224 -1.11 16.10 -0.85
CA ALA A 224 -0.13 17.07 -1.33
C ALA A 224 -0.32 17.37 -2.82
N TRP A 225 -0.59 16.35 -3.65
CA TRP A 225 -0.88 16.53 -5.08
C TRP A 225 -2.15 17.35 -5.35
N VAL A 226 -3.16 17.24 -4.49
CA VAL A 226 -4.40 18.04 -4.59
C VAL A 226 -4.11 19.53 -4.48
N ALA A 227 -3.17 19.94 -3.63
CA ALA A 227 -2.77 21.34 -3.49
C ALA A 227 -1.97 21.86 -4.68
N VAL A 228 -1.14 21.03 -5.31
CA VAL A 228 -0.20 21.48 -6.37
C VAL A 228 -0.84 21.48 -7.76
N THR A 229 -1.79 20.57 -8.01
CA THR A 229 -2.44 20.39 -9.32
C THR A 229 -3.11 21.63 -9.91
N PRO A 230 -3.79 22.50 -9.15
CA PRO A 230 -4.37 23.72 -9.70
C PRO A 230 -3.37 24.61 -10.44
N LEU A 231 -2.14 24.74 -9.94
CA LEU A 231 -1.10 25.57 -10.56
C LEU A 231 -0.78 25.10 -11.99
N PHE A 232 -0.71 23.78 -12.18
CA PHE A 232 -0.48 23.16 -13.49
C PHE A 232 -1.66 23.42 -14.45
N LEU A 233 -2.88 23.22 -13.96
CA LEU A 233 -4.09 23.39 -14.78
C LEU A 233 -4.37 24.85 -15.17
N ILE A 234 -4.02 25.82 -14.31
CA ILE A 234 -4.06 27.25 -14.67
C ILE A 234 -3.08 27.50 -15.81
N GLY A 235 -1.85 27.02 -15.70
CA GLY A 235 -0.83 27.15 -16.74
C GLY A 235 -1.32 26.62 -18.10
N LEU A 236 -1.90 25.42 -18.13
CA LEU A 236 -2.49 24.84 -19.34
C LEU A 236 -3.60 25.72 -19.93
N THR A 237 -4.49 26.23 -19.09
CA THR A 237 -5.62 27.07 -19.54
C THR A 237 -5.14 28.42 -20.06
N LEU A 238 -4.13 29.04 -19.46
CA LEU A 238 -3.54 30.29 -19.95
C LEU A 238 -2.82 30.10 -21.28
N VAL A 239 -2.12 28.96 -21.47
CA VAL A 239 -1.48 28.63 -22.76
C VAL A 239 -2.52 28.44 -23.85
N TYR A 240 -3.66 27.82 -23.55
CA TYR A 240 -4.78 27.71 -24.49
C TYR A 240 -5.23 29.09 -24.99
N TRP A 241 -5.48 30.03 -24.06
CA TRP A 241 -5.88 31.39 -24.42
C TRP A 241 -4.78 32.15 -25.19
N ASP A 242 -3.50 32.01 -24.81
CA ASP A 242 -2.37 32.60 -25.55
C ASP A 242 -2.30 32.08 -26.99
N LEU A 243 -2.53 30.79 -27.22
CA LEU A 243 -2.54 30.21 -28.56
C LEU A 243 -3.68 30.76 -29.40
N ARG A 244 -4.87 30.89 -28.82
CA ARG A 244 -6.07 31.40 -29.49
C ARG A 244 -5.89 32.85 -29.90
N VAL A 245 -5.47 33.71 -28.97
CA VAL A 245 -5.12 35.13 -29.23
C VAL A 245 -4.10 35.24 -30.36
N ARG A 246 -3.04 34.42 -30.35
CA ARG A 246 -1.97 34.49 -31.34
C ARG A 246 -2.34 33.97 -32.73
N LYS A 247 -3.35 33.12 -32.87
CA LYS A 247 -3.73 32.49 -34.15
C LYS A 247 -4.94 33.11 -34.78
N GLU A 248 -5.88 33.54 -33.97
CA GLU A 248 -7.18 34.02 -34.40
C GLU A 248 -7.32 35.53 -34.19
N GLY A 249 -6.34 36.18 -33.56
CA GLY A 249 -6.39 37.61 -33.30
C GLY A 249 -7.56 38.01 -32.40
N VAL A 250 -8.16 37.05 -31.68
CA VAL A 250 -9.41 37.29 -30.94
C VAL A 250 -9.18 38.36 -29.88
N ASP A 251 -9.90 39.47 -30.03
CA ASP A 251 -9.88 40.56 -29.07
C ASP A 251 -10.89 40.31 -27.93
N ARG A 252 -10.77 41.04 -26.83
CA ARG A 252 -11.55 40.82 -25.59
C ARG A 252 -13.07 40.79 -25.84
N GLU A 253 -13.57 41.60 -26.77
CA GLU A 253 -15.00 41.77 -27.04
C GLU A 253 -15.61 40.57 -27.79
N THR A 254 -14.86 39.93 -28.69
CA THR A 254 -15.33 38.74 -29.43
C THR A 254 -15.34 37.49 -28.55
N ILE A 255 -14.38 37.37 -27.61
CA ILE A 255 -14.39 36.28 -26.60
C ILE A 255 -15.60 36.44 -25.68
N ALA A 256 -15.90 37.67 -25.23
CA ALA A 256 -17.09 37.93 -24.41
C ALA A 256 -18.38 37.60 -25.18
N GLY A 257 -18.49 37.97 -26.46
CA GLY A 257 -19.67 37.71 -27.28
C GLY A 257 -19.88 36.25 -27.69
N GLU A 258 -18.82 35.47 -27.93
CA GLU A 258 -18.94 34.01 -28.17
C GLU A 258 -19.25 33.23 -26.88
N LEU A 259 -18.85 33.77 -25.73
CA LEU A 259 -19.17 33.23 -24.41
C LEU A 259 -20.54 33.67 -23.87
N ASP A 260 -21.16 34.70 -24.47
CA ASP A 260 -22.54 35.18 -24.17
C ASP A 260 -23.62 34.30 -24.83
N PHE A 261 -23.24 33.21 -25.52
CA PHE A 261 -24.17 32.16 -25.96
C PHE A 261 -24.58 31.21 -24.81
N ILE A 262 -24.80 31.77 -23.63
CA ILE A 262 -25.74 31.26 -22.63
C ILE A 262 -26.70 32.44 -22.41
N PRO A 263 -27.97 32.37 -22.84
CA PRO A 263 -28.89 33.48 -22.67
C PRO A 263 -28.92 33.89 -21.19
N THR A 264 -28.42 35.09 -20.90
CA THR A 264 -28.54 35.74 -19.60
C THR A 264 -29.98 36.24 -19.35
N GLU A 265 -30.89 35.98 -20.29
CA GLU A 265 -32.28 36.41 -20.31
C GLU A 265 -33.23 35.59 -19.41
N ASP A 266 -32.70 34.75 -18.50
CA ASP A 266 -33.53 33.93 -17.60
C ASP A 266 -33.07 33.96 -16.12
N LEU A 267 -32.41 35.06 -15.71
CA LEU A 267 -32.13 35.37 -14.30
C LEU A 267 -33.23 36.30 -13.77
N GLY A 268 -34.14 35.72 -12.97
CA GLY A 268 -35.22 36.46 -12.31
C GLY A 268 -34.70 37.50 -11.29
N PRO A 269 -35.55 38.48 -10.90
CA PRO A 269 -35.10 39.65 -10.15
C PRO A 269 -34.79 39.26 -8.70
N GLY A 270 -33.55 39.50 -8.30
CA GLY A 270 -33.11 39.27 -6.94
C GLY A 270 -31.60 39.27 -6.84
N PHE A 271 -30.99 40.45 -6.98
CA PHE A 271 -29.81 40.95 -6.24
C PHE A 271 -29.28 42.20 -6.97
N GLU A 272 -30.07 43.28 -6.97
CA GLU A 272 -29.51 44.63 -7.08
C GLU A 272 -29.28 45.12 -5.65
N LEU A 273 -28.03 45.20 -5.25
CA LEU A 273 -27.62 45.96 -4.07
C LEU A 273 -26.81 47.17 -4.54
N ALA A 274 -27.48 48.32 -4.41
CA ALA A 274 -26.93 49.64 -4.16
C ALA A 274 -25.85 50.16 -5.12
N ALA A 275 -26.32 50.78 -6.21
CA ALA A 275 -25.68 51.97 -6.75
C ALA A 275 -26.70 53.13 -6.64
N ASN A 276 -26.41 54.03 -5.72
CA ASN A 276 -27.02 55.35 -5.61
C ASN A 276 -26.61 56.19 -6.82
N ASP A 277 -27.57 56.67 -7.62
CA ASP A 277 -27.58 58.09 -7.94
C ASP A 277 -28.99 58.55 -8.35
N SER A 278 -29.30 59.74 -7.85
CA SER A 278 -30.42 60.60 -8.09
C SER A 278 -30.71 60.89 -9.57
N SER A 279 -31.99 60.99 -9.95
CA SER A 279 -32.62 62.17 -10.60
C SER A 279 -33.96 61.83 -11.30
N ASP A 280 -35.05 62.39 -10.79
CA ASP A 280 -36.03 63.21 -11.52
C ASP A 280 -36.84 62.70 -12.74
N GLU A 281 -37.08 61.40 -12.95
CA GLU A 281 -37.83 60.97 -14.16
C GLU A 281 -39.13 60.17 -13.99
N LEU A 282 -39.86 60.28 -12.87
CA LEU A 282 -41.18 59.63 -12.72
C LEU A 282 -42.27 60.53 -12.09
N VAL A 283 -42.34 61.79 -12.50
CA VAL A 283 -43.46 62.70 -12.15
C VAL A 283 -44.54 62.77 -13.24
N GLU A 284 -44.33 62.26 -14.45
CA GLU A 284 -45.25 62.61 -15.55
C GLU A 284 -45.60 61.45 -16.47
N ALA A 285 -46.28 60.42 -15.94
CA ALA A 285 -47.19 59.63 -16.77
C ALA A 285 -48.18 58.83 -15.92
N MET A 286 -49.47 59.01 -16.25
CA MET A 286 -50.58 58.09 -15.99
C MET A 286 -51.40 58.32 -14.71
N ASP A 287 -52.07 59.48 -14.70
CA ASP A 287 -53.45 59.58 -14.23
C ASP A 287 -54.39 58.69 -15.09
N GLY A 288 -55.35 58.02 -14.46
CA GLY A 288 -56.45 57.29 -15.14
C GLY A 288 -56.39 55.74 -15.09
N ALA A 289 -57.01 55.14 -14.08
CA ALA A 289 -57.44 53.74 -14.09
C ALA A 289 -58.87 53.61 -14.68
N PRO A 290 -59.30 52.46 -15.28
CA PRO A 290 -59.79 51.36 -14.43
C PRO A 290 -59.72 49.91 -15.02
N GLY A 291 -59.90 48.89 -14.16
CA GLY A 291 -60.82 47.78 -14.50
C GLY A 291 -60.30 46.33 -14.63
N ARG A 292 -60.30 45.60 -13.51
CA ARG A 292 -60.70 44.18 -13.27
C ARG A 292 -60.29 43.00 -14.19
N ALA A 293 -59.68 43.15 -15.35
CA ALA A 293 -59.24 42.02 -16.19
C ALA A 293 -57.82 41.51 -15.85
N THR A 294 -57.01 42.35 -15.24
CA THR A 294 -55.58 42.10 -14.96
C THR A 294 -55.31 41.13 -13.81
N ASN A 295 -56.27 40.91 -12.92
CA ASN A 295 -56.06 40.09 -11.70
C ASN A 295 -56.16 38.56 -11.92
N ARG A 296 -56.78 38.08 -13.02
CA ARG A 296 -56.79 36.64 -13.34
C ARG A 296 -55.51 36.21 -14.06
N PHE A 297 -54.98 37.05 -14.94
CA PHE A 297 -53.74 36.76 -15.67
C PHE A 297 -52.52 36.76 -14.76
N THR A 298 -52.44 37.69 -13.80
CA THR A 298 -51.36 37.74 -12.81
C THR A 298 -51.37 36.55 -11.85
N ARG A 299 -52.55 36.06 -11.44
CA ARG A 299 -52.65 34.83 -10.62
C ARG A 299 -52.27 33.56 -11.39
N LYS A 300 -52.65 33.45 -12.67
CA LYS A 300 -52.29 32.29 -13.52
C LYS A 300 -50.79 32.27 -13.82
N LYS A 301 -50.22 33.44 -14.13
CA LYS A 301 -48.77 33.63 -14.36
C LYS A 301 -47.95 33.31 -13.10
N ARG A 302 -48.36 33.80 -11.92
CA ARG A 302 -47.71 33.47 -10.64
C ARG A 302 -47.78 31.98 -10.31
N ARG A 303 -48.88 31.28 -10.64
CA ARG A 303 -49.01 29.83 -10.44
C ARG A 303 -48.06 29.05 -11.35
N GLN A 304 -47.96 29.43 -12.63
CA GLN A 304 -47.00 28.83 -13.57
C GLN A 304 -45.55 29.09 -13.18
N GLU A 305 -45.22 30.31 -12.72
CA GLU A 305 -43.88 30.63 -12.21
C GLU A 305 -43.53 29.86 -10.93
N LEU A 306 -44.49 29.64 -10.03
CA LEU A 306 -44.29 28.80 -8.84
C LEU A 306 -44.08 27.32 -9.20
N GLU A 307 -44.85 26.78 -10.15
CA GLU A 307 -44.67 25.40 -10.62
C GLU A 307 -43.33 25.21 -11.35
N LEU A 308 -42.88 26.21 -12.13
CA LEU A 308 -41.56 26.21 -12.76
C LEU A 308 -40.42 26.32 -11.74
N ARG A 309 -40.57 27.12 -10.68
CA ARG A 309 -39.61 27.20 -9.56
C ARG A 309 -39.52 25.90 -8.79
N ILE A 310 -40.65 25.24 -8.52
CA ILE A 310 -40.68 23.92 -7.85
C ILE A 310 -40.05 22.85 -8.75
N ARG A 311 -40.32 22.85 -10.07
CA ARG A 311 -39.65 21.94 -11.02
C ARG A 311 -38.14 22.18 -11.14
N ARG A 312 -37.67 23.43 -11.14
CA ARG A 312 -36.23 23.78 -11.19
C ARG A 312 -35.49 23.46 -9.88
N SER A 313 -36.13 23.59 -8.71
CA SER A 313 -35.48 23.16 -7.45
C SER A 313 -35.42 21.63 -7.34
N LEU A 314 -36.38 20.92 -7.93
CA LEU A 314 -36.39 19.45 -8.01
C LEU A 314 -35.37 18.90 -9.04
N SER A 315 -34.99 19.65 -10.07
CA SER A 315 -33.98 19.18 -11.05
C SER A 315 -32.56 19.17 -10.50
N GLY A 316 -32.19 20.10 -9.62
CA GLY A 316 -30.92 20.03 -8.88
C GLY A 316 -30.83 18.78 -7.99
N ARG A 317 -31.98 18.35 -7.43
CA ARG A 317 -32.08 17.14 -6.60
C ARG A 317 -32.00 15.84 -7.43
N ARG A 318 -32.48 15.85 -8.68
CA ARG A 318 -32.34 14.70 -9.62
C ARG A 318 -30.89 14.46 -10.03
N SER A 319 -30.08 15.51 -10.18
CA SER A 319 -28.64 15.38 -10.42
C SER A 319 -27.94 14.73 -9.22
N TRP A 320 -28.28 15.12 -7.99
CA TRP A 320 -27.79 14.46 -6.77
C TRP A 320 -28.25 13.02 -6.62
N ILE A 321 -29.49 12.69 -7.03
CA ILE A 321 -29.98 11.30 -7.06
C ILE A 321 -29.18 10.48 -8.08
N ALA A 322 -28.77 11.06 -9.21
CA ALA A 322 -27.92 10.38 -10.19
C ALA A 322 -26.47 10.20 -9.69
N VAL A 323 -25.88 11.19 -9.02
CA VAL A 323 -24.57 11.05 -8.35
C VAL A 323 -24.64 9.98 -7.26
N ALA A 324 -25.67 10.02 -6.42
CA ALA A 324 -25.89 9.03 -5.38
C ALA A 324 -26.19 7.64 -5.98
N ALA A 325 -26.87 7.55 -7.13
CA ALA A 325 -27.13 6.28 -7.81
C ALA A 325 -25.89 5.68 -8.45
N VAL A 326 -25.05 6.49 -9.11
CA VAL A 326 -23.77 6.04 -9.66
C VAL A 326 -22.81 5.67 -8.54
N ALA A 327 -22.70 6.50 -7.51
CA ALA A 327 -21.93 6.18 -6.30
C ALA A 327 -22.47 4.91 -5.62
N ALA A 328 -23.79 4.73 -5.51
CA ALA A 328 -24.40 3.53 -4.94
C ALA A 328 -24.14 2.29 -5.80
N VAL A 329 -24.24 2.37 -7.12
CA VAL A 329 -23.90 1.25 -8.02
C VAL A 329 -22.43 0.88 -7.91
N LEU A 330 -21.54 1.87 -7.80
CA LEU A 330 -20.11 1.65 -7.61
C LEU A 330 -19.78 1.10 -6.22
N ILE A 331 -20.45 1.58 -5.17
CA ILE A 331 -20.37 1.07 -3.81
C ILE A 331 -20.89 -0.37 -3.76
N VAL A 332 -22.01 -0.67 -4.40
CA VAL A 332 -22.58 -2.02 -4.50
C VAL A 332 -21.67 -2.93 -5.34
N GLY A 333 -21.05 -2.44 -6.41
CA GLY A 333 -20.05 -3.17 -7.17
C GLY A 333 -18.79 -3.47 -6.37
N TYR A 334 -18.28 -2.48 -5.63
CA TYR A 334 -17.14 -2.62 -4.72
C TYR A 334 -17.45 -3.62 -3.61
N TYR A 335 -18.58 -3.47 -2.91
CA TYR A 335 -19.01 -4.41 -1.88
C TYR A 335 -19.33 -5.78 -2.46
N GLY A 336 -19.84 -5.89 -3.69
CA GLY A 336 -20.04 -7.17 -4.37
C GLY A 336 -18.73 -7.91 -4.62
N ILE A 337 -17.69 -7.20 -5.07
CA ILE A 337 -16.32 -7.75 -5.21
C ILE A 337 -15.73 -8.09 -3.83
N LEU A 338 -15.95 -7.24 -2.82
CA LEU A 338 -15.52 -7.46 -1.45
C LEU A 338 -16.21 -8.69 -0.82
N THR A 339 -17.51 -8.88 -1.08
CA THR A 339 -18.29 -10.05 -0.64
C THR A 339 -17.84 -11.31 -1.36
N ALA A 340 -17.57 -11.25 -2.67
CA ALA A 340 -16.98 -12.37 -3.40
C ALA A 340 -15.62 -12.77 -2.82
N ARG A 341 -14.77 -11.79 -2.46
CA ARG A 341 -13.52 -12.04 -1.72
C ARG A 341 -13.76 -12.62 -0.33
N TYR A 342 -14.77 -12.14 0.40
CA TYR A 342 -15.12 -12.67 1.73
C TYR A 342 -15.63 -14.11 1.67
N LEU A 343 -16.37 -14.46 0.62
CA LEU A 343 -16.83 -15.82 0.36
C LEU A 343 -15.66 -16.73 0.00
N GLN A 344 -14.74 -16.29 -0.85
CA GLN A 344 -13.51 -17.04 -1.15
C GLN A 344 -12.66 -17.25 0.11
N ALA A 345 -12.50 -16.20 0.93
CA ALA A 345 -11.81 -16.30 2.22
C ALA A 345 -12.57 -17.15 3.25
N SER A 346 -13.90 -17.26 3.15
CA SER A 346 -14.69 -18.16 4.01
C SER A 346 -14.50 -19.62 3.63
N ASP A 347 -14.38 -19.93 2.34
CA ASP A 347 -14.09 -21.28 1.86
C ASP A 347 -12.70 -21.73 2.32
N GLU A 348 -11.71 -20.83 2.25
CA GLU A 348 -10.35 -21.06 2.79
C GLU A 348 -10.37 -21.23 4.33
N ARG A 349 -11.20 -20.45 5.04
CA ARG A 349 -11.39 -20.62 6.49
C ARG A 349 -12.09 -21.92 6.85
N GLU A 350 -13.01 -22.41 6.04
CA GLU A 350 -13.69 -23.69 6.28
C GLU A 350 -12.73 -24.86 6.06
N ALA A 351 -11.87 -24.77 5.04
CA ALA A 351 -10.76 -25.71 4.86
C ALA A 351 -9.78 -25.68 6.05
N LEU A 352 -9.37 -24.49 6.51
CA LEU A 352 -8.47 -24.33 7.65
C LEU A 352 -9.11 -24.79 8.97
N ASN A 353 -10.39 -24.49 9.19
CA ASN A 353 -11.15 -24.97 10.36
C ASN A 353 -11.37 -26.48 10.30
N THR A 354 -11.50 -27.07 9.12
CA THR A 354 -11.57 -28.53 8.95
C THR A 354 -10.22 -29.16 9.29
N GLU A 355 -9.10 -28.55 8.88
CA GLU A 355 -7.75 -29.02 9.23
C GLU A 355 -7.44 -28.80 10.71
N ILE A 356 -7.83 -27.67 11.32
CA ILE A 356 -7.74 -27.42 12.77
C ILE A 356 -8.66 -28.38 13.53
N THR A 357 -9.84 -28.70 13.01
CA THR A 357 -10.75 -29.69 13.61
C THR A 357 -10.19 -31.11 13.48
N ARG A 358 -9.51 -31.42 12.38
CA ARG A 358 -8.78 -32.67 12.18
C ARG A 358 -7.61 -32.79 13.15
N ILE A 359 -6.77 -31.76 13.24
CA ILE A 359 -5.63 -31.66 14.17
C ILE A 359 -6.13 -31.70 15.62
N SER A 360 -7.17 -30.95 15.96
CA SER A 360 -7.75 -30.98 17.31
C SER A 360 -8.45 -32.28 17.66
N ARG A 361 -9.04 -33.01 16.69
CA ARG A 361 -9.52 -34.40 16.88
C ARG A 361 -8.37 -35.38 17.05
N LEU A 362 -7.24 -35.19 16.36
CA LEU A 362 -6.02 -35.96 16.59
C LEU A 362 -5.45 -35.69 17.99
N LEU A 363 -5.56 -34.45 18.49
CA LEU A 363 -5.13 -34.05 19.83
C LEU A 363 -6.13 -34.41 20.94
N ARG A 364 -7.45 -34.45 20.66
CA ARG A 364 -8.52 -34.75 21.63
C ARG A 364 -8.86 -36.22 21.79
N ARG A 365 -8.31 -37.14 20.99
CA ARG A 365 -8.41 -38.56 21.32
C ARG A 365 -7.36 -38.84 22.42
N PRO A 366 -7.76 -39.13 23.68
CA PRO A 366 -6.83 -39.68 24.66
C PRO A 366 -6.42 -41.03 24.07
N SER A 367 -5.25 -41.04 23.46
CA SER A 367 -4.95 -42.08 22.50
C SER A 367 -4.62 -43.34 23.30
N VAL A 368 -5.22 -44.46 22.91
CA VAL A 368 -4.68 -45.80 23.17
C VAL A 368 -3.20 -45.89 22.72
N GLN A 369 -2.78 -44.94 21.87
CA GLN A 369 -1.39 -44.66 21.49
C GLN A 369 -0.57 -43.96 22.57
N ALA A 370 -1.12 -43.11 23.44
CA ALA A 370 -0.38 -42.49 24.55
C ALA A 370 -0.03 -43.54 25.60
N SER A 371 -0.95 -44.43 25.99
CA SER A 371 -0.58 -45.56 26.85
C SER A 371 0.34 -46.56 26.16
N ARG A 372 0.21 -46.82 24.84
CA ARG A 372 1.16 -47.69 24.12
C ARG A 372 2.53 -47.05 23.94
N LEU A 373 2.59 -45.74 23.66
CA LEU A 373 3.84 -45.00 23.59
C LEU A 373 4.44 -44.91 24.98
N GLU A 374 3.72 -44.54 26.03
CA GLU A 374 4.22 -44.55 27.42
C GLU A 374 4.71 -45.94 27.84
N LEU A 375 3.99 -47.01 27.50
CA LEU A 375 4.44 -48.40 27.73
C LEU A 375 5.68 -48.77 26.90
N GLN A 376 5.91 -48.14 25.75
CA GLN A 376 7.09 -48.32 24.91
C GLN A 376 8.23 -47.34 25.26
N LEU A 377 7.92 -46.20 25.87
CA LEU A 377 8.83 -45.10 26.16
C LEU A 377 9.39 -45.22 27.57
N ASN A 378 8.61 -45.67 28.56
CA ASN A 378 9.12 -45.94 29.91
C ASN A 378 10.32 -46.90 29.93
N PRO A 379 10.27 -48.09 29.27
CA PRO A 379 11.44 -48.95 29.24
C PRO A 379 12.61 -48.32 28.49
N LYS A 380 12.35 -47.49 27.46
CA LYS A 380 13.38 -46.76 26.72
C LYS A 380 13.96 -45.57 27.48
N LEU A 381 13.20 -44.96 28.37
CA LEU A 381 13.64 -43.89 29.27
C LEU A 381 14.57 -44.44 30.34
N SER A 382 14.24 -45.61 30.90
CA SER A 382 15.14 -46.33 31.82
C SER A 382 16.43 -46.77 31.10
N GLU A 383 16.32 -47.29 29.88
CA GLU A 383 17.48 -47.66 29.04
C GLU A 383 18.34 -46.42 28.68
N LEU A 384 17.71 -45.26 28.46
CA LEU A 384 18.41 -43.98 28.24
C LEU A 384 19.04 -43.41 29.51
N GLU A 385 18.44 -43.60 30.68
CA GLU A 385 19.03 -43.21 31.97
C GLU A 385 20.24 -44.09 32.31
N GLU A 386 20.15 -45.41 32.11
CA GLU A 386 21.30 -46.32 32.25
C GLU A 386 22.45 -45.95 31.28
N LEU A 387 22.11 -45.65 30.02
CA LEU A 387 23.12 -45.20 29.04
C LEU A 387 23.70 -43.84 29.41
N ARG A 388 22.89 -42.89 29.89
CA ARG A 388 23.35 -41.57 30.32
C ARG A 388 24.29 -41.66 31.52
N GLU A 389 24.00 -42.52 32.50
CA GLU A 389 24.90 -42.78 33.62
C GLU A 389 26.24 -43.35 33.14
N ALA A 390 26.23 -44.25 32.14
CA ALA A 390 27.45 -44.82 31.57
C ALA A 390 28.38 -43.80 30.85
N PHE A 391 27.84 -42.65 30.42
CA PHE A 391 28.57 -41.58 29.71
C PHE A 391 28.76 -40.31 30.55
N THR A 392 28.91 -40.44 31.87
CA THR A 392 29.01 -39.30 32.80
C THR A 392 30.34 -38.53 32.73
N TYR A 393 31.38 -39.09 32.09
CA TYR A 393 32.75 -38.59 32.22
C TYR A 393 33.25 -37.88 30.95
N PRO A 394 33.52 -36.56 31.02
CA PRO A 394 33.87 -35.77 29.84
C PRO A 394 35.32 -35.97 29.35
N ASN A 395 36.27 -36.38 30.22
CA ASN A 395 37.67 -36.57 29.85
C ASN A 395 38.45 -37.53 30.79
N SER A 396 39.65 -37.93 30.35
CA SER A 396 40.55 -38.83 31.11
C SER A 396 41.08 -38.23 32.41
N ASP A 397 41.24 -36.90 32.48
CA ASP A 397 41.78 -36.21 33.65
C ASP A 397 40.84 -36.31 34.85
N PHE A 398 39.52 -36.25 34.60
CA PHE A 398 38.51 -36.44 35.62
C PHE A 398 38.53 -37.86 36.21
N LEU A 399 38.76 -38.88 35.37
CA LEU A 399 38.89 -40.28 35.81
C LEU A 399 40.12 -40.48 36.70
N VAL A 400 41.24 -39.83 36.36
CA VAL A 400 42.46 -39.83 37.21
C VAL A 400 42.18 -39.18 38.56
N GLY A 401 41.42 -38.09 38.59
CA GLY A 401 40.99 -37.42 39.82
C GLY A 401 40.22 -38.37 40.76
N ILE A 402 39.24 -39.10 40.23
CA ILE A 402 38.44 -40.05 41.02
C ILE A 402 39.30 -41.22 41.53
N LEU A 403 40.21 -41.75 40.71
CA LEU A 403 41.12 -42.81 41.12
C LEU A 403 42.06 -42.37 42.25
N SER A 404 42.63 -41.17 42.13
CA SER A 404 43.49 -40.59 43.16
C SER A 404 42.72 -40.30 44.45
N GLN A 405 41.49 -39.79 44.36
CA GLN A 405 40.64 -39.55 45.51
C GLN A 405 40.28 -40.86 46.22
N THR A 406 39.91 -41.89 45.46
CA THR A 406 39.54 -43.20 46.00
C THR A 406 40.74 -43.90 46.67
N ALA A 407 41.94 -43.73 46.11
CA ALA A 407 43.19 -44.23 46.70
C ALA A 407 43.62 -43.42 47.94
N SER A 408 43.16 -42.18 48.09
CA SER A 408 43.37 -41.40 49.33
C SER A 408 42.41 -41.80 50.44
N GLU A 409 41.19 -42.21 50.11
CA GLU A 409 40.18 -42.64 51.09
C GLU A 409 40.44 -44.05 51.61
N ILE A 410 41.03 -44.91 50.78
CA ILE A 410 41.35 -46.29 51.11
C ILE A 410 42.88 -46.43 51.05
N PRO A 411 43.57 -46.82 52.15
CA PRO A 411 45.04 -46.78 52.26
C PRO A 411 45.73 -47.83 51.37
N VAL A 412 45.69 -47.60 50.05
CA VAL A 412 46.31 -48.38 48.98
C VAL A 412 47.22 -47.43 48.21
N GLU A 413 48.46 -47.85 47.97
CA GLU A 413 49.42 -47.05 47.23
C GLU A 413 49.22 -47.25 45.73
N LEU A 414 48.80 -46.19 45.03
CA LEU A 414 48.66 -46.17 43.58
C LEU A 414 50.04 -45.91 42.94
N THR A 415 50.71 -46.98 42.53
CA THR A 415 52.11 -46.94 42.06
C THR A 415 52.24 -46.37 40.65
N SER A 416 51.29 -46.69 39.77
CA SER A 416 51.30 -46.20 38.38
C SER A 416 49.90 -46.17 37.81
N ILE A 417 49.61 -45.13 37.03
CA ILE A 417 48.44 -45.03 36.16
C ILE A 417 48.96 -44.92 34.72
N ALA A 418 48.61 -45.88 33.87
CA ALA A 418 48.91 -45.83 32.44
C ALA A 418 47.61 -45.62 31.67
N ILE A 419 47.51 -44.51 30.94
CA ILE A 419 46.37 -44.16 30.11
C ILE A 419 46.69 -44.56 28.68
N GLY A 420 45.89 -45.46 28.09
CA GLY A 420 46.06 -45.84 26.69
C GLY A 420 45.47 -44.82 25.72
N SER A 421 45.69 -44.97 24.43
CA SER A 421 44.99 -44.16 23.41
C SER A 421 43.50 -44.49 23.40
N THR A 422 42.64 -43.47 23.29
CA THR A 422 41.20 -43.69 23.11
C THR A 422 40.92 -44.52 21.86
N LYS A 423 39.97 -45.44 21.96
CA LYS A 423 39.50 -46.23 20.83
C LYS A 423 38.10 -45.77 20.45
N PRO A 424 37.84 -45.39 19.18
CA PRO A 424 36.49 -45.10 18.74
C PRO A 424 35.69 -46.42 18.75
N THR A 425 34.59 -46.42 19.49
CA THR A 425 33.71 -47.58 19.66
C THR A 425 32.27 -47.11 19.46
N GLY A 426 31.45 -47.92 18.80
CA GLY A 426 30.03 -47.60 18.59
C GLY A 426 29.36 -48.45 17.49
N GLU A 427 28.05 -48.63 17.62
CA GLU A 427 27.18 -49.27 16.63
C GLU A 427 26.20 -48.23 16.06
N GLY A 428 26.12 -48.13 14.72
CA GLY A 428 25.18 -47.24 14.04
C GLY A 428 25.60 -45.76 14.04
N ALA A 429 24.67 -44.87 14.37
CA ALA A 429 24.82 -43.41 14.23
C ALA A 429 25.54 -42.72 15.41
N ILE A 430 25.89 -43.46 16.46
CA ILE A 430 26.51 -42.91 17.67
C ILE A 430 27.97 -43.39 17.73
N ARG A 431 28.91 -42.44 17.78
CA ARG A 431 30.34 -42.71 17.97
C ARG A 431 30.75 -42.23 19.36
N TYR A 432 31.29 -43.12 20.18
CA TYR A 432 31.85 -42.77 21.49
C TYR A 432 33.31 -43.22 21.59
N GLN A 433 34.00 -42.78 22.63
CA GLN A 433 35.41 -43.12 22.85
C GLN A 433 35.54 -43.98 24.10
N ALA A 434 36.14 -45.17 23.94
CA ALA A 434 36.56 -46.00 25.06
C ALA A 434 37.98 -45.60 25.48
N GLN A 435 38.16 -45.32 26.75
CA GLN A 435 39.43 -44.95 27.37
C GLN A 435 39.97 -46.15 28.17
N PRO A 436 40.92 -46.93 27.62
CA PRO A 436 41.60 -47.95 28.39
C PRO A 436 42.57 -47.31 29.39
N MET A 437 42.58 -47.80 30.62
CA MET A 437 43.50 -47.37 31.68
C MET A 437 44.01 -48.60 32.43
N THR A 438 45.30 -48.62 32.76
CA THR A 438 45.89 -49.66 33.60
C THR A 438 46.40 -49.03 34.88
N ILE A 439 45.93 -49.55 36.01
CA ILE A 439 46.37 -49.11 37.33
C ILE A 439 47.18 -50.20 38.01
N THR A 440 48.21 -49.79 38.75
CA THR A 440 48.99 -50.67 39.61
C THR A 440 48.83 -50.23 41.05
N LEU A 441 48.32 -51.14 41.88
CA LEU A 441 48.01 -50.93 43.29
C LEU A 441 48.96 -51.76 44.16
N LYS A 442 49.36 -51.22 45.31
CA LYS A 442 50.05 -51.96 46.37
C LYS A 442 49.34 -51.77 47.70
N GLY A 443 49.09 -52.87 48.40
CA GLY A 443 48.44 -52.86 49.71
C GLY A 443 48.10 -54.27 50.17
N SER A 444 47.37 -54.39 51.28
CA SER A 444 46.82 -55.70 51.66
C SER A 444 45.71 -56.12 50.69
N THR A 445 45.54 -57.43 50.50
CA THR A 445 44.50 -58.00 49.62
C THR A 445 43.11 -57.45 49.93
N GLN A 446 42.75 -57.26 51.21
CA GLN A 446 41.45 -56.71 51.61
C GLN A 446 41.29 -55.24 51.22
N GLN A 447 42.36 -54.43 51.30
CA GLN A 447 42.31 -53.02 50.90
C GLN A 447 42.17 -52.89 49.38
N ILE A 448 42.84 -53.74 48.60
CA ILE A 448 42.71 -53.76 47.15
C ILE A 448 41.27 -54.10 46.73
N TYR A 449 40.63 -55.11 47.36
CA TYR A 449 39.23 -55.41 47.07
C TYR A 449 38.28 -54.28 47.45
N ARG A 450 38.48 -53.64 48.60
CA ARG A 450 37.67 -52.47 49.00
C ARG A 450 37.87 -51.28 48.06
N PHE A 451 39.08 -51.10 47.54
CA PHE A 451 39.37 -50.07 46.54
C PHE A 451 38.62 -50.33 45.24
N ILE A 452 38.66 -51.56 44.73
CA ILE A 452 37.94 -51.94 43.50
C ILE A 452 36.42 -51.80 43.70
N ASP A 453 35.91 -52.20 44.86
CA ASP A 453 34.48 -52.08 45.21
C ASP A 453 34.02 -50.61 45.31
N SER A 454 34.79 -49.77 46.00
CA SER A 454 34.52 -48.33 46.10
C SER A 454 34.63 -47.62 44.74
N LEU A 455 35.60 -48.04 43.91
CA LEU A 455 35.74 -47.52 42.55
C LEU A 455 34.53 -47.89 41.68
N HIS A 456 34.02 -49.12 41.81
CA HIS A 456 32.83 -49.58 41.09
C HIS A 456 31.56 -48.82 41.49
N GLN A 457 31.49 -48.36 42.74
CA GLN A 457 30.37 -47.53 43.22
C GLN A 457 30.45 -46.07 42.74
N LYS A 458 31.66 -45.57 42.46
CA LYS A 458 31.90 -44.18 42.03
C LYS A 458 31.99 -44.01 40.51
N VAL A 459 32.33 -45.08 39.79
CA VAL A 459 32.58 -45.07 38.35
C VAL A 459 32.06 -46.35 37.70
N ILE A 460 31.32 -46.20 36.60
CA ILE A 460 30.92 -47.32 35.75
C ILE A 460 32.13 -47.80 34.96
N VAL A 461 32.65 -48.97 35.33
CA VAL A 461 33.74 -49.65 34.61
C VAL A 461 33.12 -50.64 33.63
N THR A 462 33.36 -50.44 32.33
CA THR A 462 32.75 -51.26 31.26
C THR A 462 33.43 -52.63 31.13
N SER A 463 34.73 -52.70 31.40
CA SER A 463 35.46 -53.96 31.45
C SER A 463 36.62 -53.90 32.46
N ILE A 464 36.78 -54.97 33.24
CA ILE A 464 37.96 -55.21 34.06
C ILE A 464 38.74 -56.33 33.39
N SER A 465 39.95 -56.03 32.91
CA SER A 465 40.81 -56.97 32.20
C SER A 465 42.17 -57.07 32.87
N ASN A 466 42.90 -58.16 32.61
CA ASN A 466 44.28 -58.34 33.05
C ASN A 466 44.52 -58.20 34.57
N LEU A 467 43.56 -58.63 35.41
CA LEU A 467 43.75 -58.69 36.86
C LEU A 467 44.92 -59.64 37.18
N ARG A 468 46.08 -59.08 37.52
CA ARG A 468 47.26 -59.85 37.94
C ARG A 468 47.57 -59.49 39.37
N MET A 469 47.43 -60.46 40.27
CA MET A 469 47.84 -60.31 41.67
C MET A 469 49.21 -60.94 41.88
N GLY A 470 50.17 -60.14 42.33
CA GLY A 470 51.50 -60.58 42.76
C GLY A 470 51.57 -60.68 44.29
N ASN A 471 52.24 -61.72 44.78
CA ASN A 471 52.55 -61.93 46.20
C ASN A 471 51.30 -61.97 47.13
N VAL A 472 50.37 -62.87 46.82
CA VAL A 472 49.03 -62.99 47.45
C VAL A 472 49.08 -63.49 48.91
N SER A 473 50.25 -63.91 49.42
CA SER A 473 50.40 -64.53 50.74
C SER A 473 51.06 -63.65 51.81
N GLY A 474 51.16 -62.33 51.63
CA GLY A 474 51.78 -61.42 52.61
C GLY A 474 51.18 -60.01 52.68
N GLU A 475 51.62 -59.21 53.66
CA GLU A 475 51.14 -57.83 53.98
C GLU A 475 51.30 -56.80 52.83
N ALA A 476 51.95 -57.16 51.73
CA ALA A 476 52.17 -56.31 50.56
C ALA A 476 51.82 -57.04 49.26
N ALA A 477 50.52 -57.17 48.97
CA ALA A 477 50.04 -57.64 47.69
C ALA A 477 50.13 -56.52 46.64
N SER A 478 50.46 -56.87 45.40
CA SER A 478 50.37 -55.95 44.27
C SER A 478 49.29 -56.41 43.31
N ALA A 479 48.48 -55.49 42.81
CA ALA A 479 47.47 -55.79 41.81
C ALA A 479 47.64 -54.86 40.61
N GLN A 480 47.74 -55.45 39.42
CA GLN A 480 47.59 -54.71 38.17
C GLN A 480 46.20 -54.95 37.63
N VAL A 481 45.49 -53.87 37.32
CA VAL A 481 44.09 -53.91 36.85
C VAL A 481 43.99 -53.08 35.57
N GLY A 482 43.54 -53.69 34.49
CA GLY A 482 43.08 -52.99 33.30
C GLY A 482 41.62 -52.62 33.45
N LEU A 483 41.31 -51.34 33.27
CA LEU A 483 39.98 -50.76 33.35
C LEU A 483 39.65 -50.10 32.02
N GLU A 484 38.41 -50.20 31.60
CA GLU A 484 37.91 -49.51 30.41
C GLU A 484 36.73 -48.63 30.80
N PHE A 485 36.85 -47.35 30.46
CA PHE A 485 35.85 -46.33 30.74
C PHE A 485 35.27 -45.78 29.44
N LEU A 486 33.99 -45.44 29.45
CA LEU A 486 33.34 -44.76 28.33
C LEU A 486 33.40 -43.24 28.56
N LEU A 487 33.86 -42.51 27.54
CA LEU A 487 33.84 -41.04 27.53
C LEU A 487 32.59 -40.54 26.81
N ASP A 488 32.11 -39.37 27.24
CA ASP A 488 30.92 -38.70 26.71
C ASP A 488 30.93 -38.63 25.17
N PRO A 489 29.86 -39.07 24.47
CA PRO A 489 29.78 -38.98 23.01
C PRO A 489 29.89 -37.52 22.55
N GLN A 490 30.91 -37.19 21.75
CA GLN A 490 30.96 -35.89 21.11
C GLN A 490 29.86 -35.78 20.05
N GLN A 491 28.95 -34.82 20.20
CA GLN A 491 28.04 -34.42 19.14
C GLN A 491 28.86 -33.91 17.96
N VAL A 492 29.01 -34.72 16.93
CA VAL A 492 29.43 -34.23 15.62
C VAL A 492 28.21 -33.50 15.05
N PHE A 493 28.21 -32.18 15.14
CA PHE A 493 27.34 -31.38 14.27
C PHE A 493 27.87 -31.57 12.86
N ASP A 494 27.20 -32.42 12.09
CA ASP A 494 27.37 -32.45 10.65
C ASP A 494 26.94 -31.08 10.10
N ALA A 495 27.92 -30.21 9.84
CA ALA A 495 27.73 -29.06 9.00
C ALA A 495 27.66 -29.55 7.55
N ASN A 496 26.43 -29.78 7.06
CA ASN A 496 26.10 -29.80 5.65
C ASN A 496 24.69 -29.25 5.44
#